data_AF-A0A4R2NHS4-F1
#
_entry.id   AF-A0A4R2NHS4-F1
#
_cell.length_a   1.000
_cell.length_b   1.000
_cell.length_c   1.000
_cell.angle_alpha   90.00
_cell.angle_beta   90.00
_cell.angle_gamma   90.00
#
_symmetry.space_group_name_H-M   'P 1'
#
loop_
_entity.id
_entity.type
_entity.pdbx_description
1 polymer ?
#
loop_
_entity_poly.entity_id
_entity_poly.type
_entity_poly.pdbx_seq_one_letter_code
_entity_poly.pdbx_strand_id
1 'polypeptide(L)'
;MKKIVKILLVLIIFGSCTEDERDLSFVDSIVAPANVAATYDITQDNTGSVTITPTADGASSFKVYFGDTTPEPAELAAGESVEHVYAEGTYELKVEAFSLNGKMTETTQQLVVSFKAPENLMVTIENDQSVSRQVNVTASADFATMFEFYSGESGVSQPVATANIGETINYQYTTAGDYDMRVVAKGAAIATTEYTATFTVTEILQPVSSAPIPPTRNETDVIGIYGSAYTNVAGTDTFPDWGQGGQGSSWAEFDLNGDKMLQYTNLSYQGIQFGSSQDVSGMEFLHLDVWTADLDQLETSLINISGGVTTEAPVTNDLTKDQWTSINIPISDYTNQGLTVSEILQLKFVGIPWASGTVFIDNIYFWKSPSSTSTLGVQDFEGAAPTFTSFGGAGVDVIANPDASGANTT
;
A
#
# COMPACT_ATOMS: atom_id res chain seq x y z
N MET A 1 -49.27 54.31 -20.66
CA MET A 1 -48.19 53.69 -19.85
C MET A 1 -48.78 53.12 -18.56
N LYS A 2 -49.20 51.84 -18.55
CA LYS A 2 -49.61 51.09 -17.33
C LYS A 2 -49.89 49.60 -17.61
N LYS A 3 -49.90 49.17 -18.89
CA LYS A 3 -50.04 47.76 -19.29
C LYS A 3 -48.76 47.09 -19.83
N ILE A 4 -47.67 47.84 -20.01
CA ILE A 4 -46.39 47.30 -20.54
C ILE A 4 -45.47 46.77 -19.43
N VAL A 5 -45.65 47.20 -18.17
CA VAL A 5 -44.82 46.76 -17.03
C VAL A 5 -45.26 45.39 -16.47
N LYS A 6 -46.51 44.97 -16.69
CA LYS A 6 -47.00 43.66 -16.21
C LYS A 6 -46.63 42.48 -17.11
N ILE A 7 -46.22 42.72 -18.36
CA ILE A 7 -45.74 41.67 -19.27
C ILE A 7 -44.24 41.37 -19.02
N LEU A 8 -43.50 42.32 -18.45
CA LEU A 8 -42.08 42.12 -18.13
C LEU A 8 -41.84 41.38 -16.81
N LEU A 9 -42.85 41.28 -15.92
CA LEU A 9 -42.72 40.61 -14.61
C LEU A 9 -43.22 39.15 -14.62
N VAL A 10 -43.93 38.72 -15.67
CA VAL A 10 -44.37 37.31 -15.84
C VAL A 10 -43.38 36.52 -16.70
N LEU A 11 -42.50 37.20 -17.43
CA LEU A 11 -41.41 36.58 -18.21
C LEU A 11 -40.12 36.35 -17.41
N ILE A 12 -40.04 36.81 -16.16
CA ILE A 12 -38.87 36.60 -15.27
C ILE A 12 -39.04 35.33 -14.40
N ILE A 13 -40.23 34.73 -14.32
CA ILE A 13 -40.46 33.48 -13.57
C ILE A 13 -40.16 32.22 -14.42
N PHE A 14 -40.03 32.36 -15.74
CA PHE A 14 -39.59 31.27 -16.64
C PHE A 14 -38.10 31.36 -17.03
N GLY A 15 -37.35 32.34 -16.51
CA GLY A 15 -35.93 32.56 -16.83
C GLY A 15 -34.93 32.10 -15.75
N SER A 16 -35.39 31.43 -14.70
CA SER A 16 -34.52 30.92 -13.61
C SER A 16 -34.27 29.41 -13.65
N CYS A 17 -34.76 28.71 -14.68
CA CYS A 17 -34.17 27.44 -15.07
C CYS A 17 -33.21 27.72 -16.23
N THR A 18 -32.09 28.39 -15.93
CA THR A 18 -30.88 28.02 -16.66
C THR A 18 -30.59 26.60 -16.21
N GLU A 19 -30.71 25.65 -17.14
CA GLU A 19 -29.97 24.40 -17.05
C GLU A 19 -28.49 24.79 -17.15
N ASP A 20 -27.97 25.38 -16.09
CA ASP A 20 -26.53 25.49 -15.87
C ASP A 20 -26.09 24.04 -15.67
N GLU A 21 -25.72 23.41 -16.79
CA GLU A 21 -24.70 22.37 -16.96
C GLU A 21 -24.27 21.79 -15.61
N ARG A 22 -25.12 20.93 -15.03
CA ARG A 22 -24.66 20.00 -14.00
C ARG A 22 -23.77 19.04 -14.75
N ASP A 23 -22.48 19.34 -14.77
CA ASP A 23 -21.46 18.45 -15.30
C ASP A 23 -21.45 17.17 -14.44
N LEU A 24 -22.26 16.20 -14.86
CA LEU A 24 -22.38 14.88 -14.26
C LEU A 24 -21.39 13.90 -14.90
N SER A 25 -20.38 14.37 -15.66
CA SER A 25 -19.36 13.51 -16.26
C SER A 25 -18.60 12.67 -15.21
N PHE A 26 -18.56 13.12 -13.95
CA PHE A 26 -18.02 12.33 -12.84
C PHE A 26 -18.83 11.04 -12.57
N VAL A 27 -20.15 11.03 -12.85
CA VAL A 27 -21.02 9.87 -12.64
C VAL A 27 -20.73 8.80 -13.68
N ASP A 28 -20.34 9.20 -14.90
CA ASP A 28 -20.01 8.28 -15.99
C ASP A 28 -18.69 7.53 -15.75
N SER A 29 -17.75 8.13 -15.01
CA SER A 29 -16.46 7.51 -14.65
C SER A 29 -16.55 6.54 -13.48
N ILE A 30 -17.69 6.47 -12.77
CA ILE A 30 -17.88 5.52 -11.66
C ILE A 30 -17.81 4.09 -12.20
N VAL A 31 -16.96 3.26 -11.59
CA VAL A 31 -16.81 1.83 -11.92
C VAL A 31 -17.89 0.99 -11.23
N ALA A 32 -18.03 -0.28 -11.63
CA ALA A 32 -18.89 -1.21 -10.92
C ALA A 32 -18.36 -1.46 -9.49
N PRO A 33 -19.24 -1.74 -8.50
CA PRO A 33 -18.78 -2.04 -7.15
C PRO A 33 -17.81 -3.22 -7.08
N ALA A 34 -16.91 -3.23 -6.10
CA ALA A 34 -15.97 -4.32 -5.86
C ALA A 34 -16.19 -4.93 -4.46
N ASN A 35 -15.57 -6.09 -4.20
CA ASN A 35 -15.59 -6.74 -2.88
C ASN A 35 -17.01 -6.94 -2.31
N VAL A 36 -17.95 -7.35 -3.16
CA VAL A 36 -19.34 -7.59 -2.76
C VAL A 36 -19.39 -8.80 -1.83
N ALA A 37 -19.99 -8.61 -0.65
CA ALA A 37 -20.16 -9.63 0.39
C ALA A 37 -21.42 -9.37 1.23
N ALA A 38 -21.74 -10.28 2.15
CA ALA A 38 -22.72 -10.05 3.21
C ALA A 38 -22.22 -10.61 4.53
N THR A 39 -22.42 -9.89 5.63
CA THR A 39 -22.16 -10.42 6.98
C THR A 39 -23.46 -10.94 7.58
N TYR A 40 -23.35 -12.00 8.38
CA TYR A 40 -24.47 -12.63 9.08
C TYR A 40 -24.35 -12.47 10.59
N ASP A 41 -25.45 -12.07 11.22
CA ASP A 41 -25.63 -12.14 12.67
C ASP A 41 -26.87 -12.98 12.97
N ILE A 42 -26.67 -14.17 13.53
CA ILE A 42 -27.73 -15.15 13.78
C ILE A 42 -28.09 -15.20 15.27
N THR A 43 -29.38 -15.16 15.57
CA THR A 43 -29.86 -15.23 16.96
C THR A 43 -29.69 -16.63 17.54
N GLN A 44 -29.21 -16.72 18.78
CA GLN A 44 -28.95 -17.97 19.49
C GLN A 44 -30.15 -18.42 20.35
N ASP A 45 -31.32 -18.50 19.73
CA ASP A 45 -32.59 -18.76 20.41
C ASP A 45 -33.47 -19.80 19.70
N ASN A 46 -32.89 -20.52 18.73
CA ASN A 46 -33.57 -21.48 17.85
C ASN A 46 -34.72 -20.86 17.04
N THR A 47 -34.71 -19.54 16.80
CA THR A 47 -35.74 -18.91 15.93
C THR A 47 -35.33 -18.94 14.46
N GLY A 48 -34.03 -19.01 14.15
CA GLY A 48 -33.52 -18.90 12.79
C GLY A 48 -33.54 -17.47 12.26
N SER A 49 -33.68 -16.47 13.13
CA SER A 49 -33.59 -15.06 12.76
C SER A 49 -32.14 -14.69 12.44
N VAL A 50 -31.91 -14.18 11.23
CA VAL A 50 -30.61 -13.75 10.74
C VAL A 50 -30.71 -12.29 10.31
N THR A 51 -29.85 -11.45 10.86
CA THR A 51 -29.59 -10.11 10.34
C THR A 51 -28.51 -10.20 9.27
N ILE A 52 -28.84 -9.74 8.06
CA ILE A 52 -27.97 -9.77 6.89
C ILE A 52 -27.58 -8.33 6.56
N THR A 53 -26.28 -8.06 6.50
CA THR A 53 -25.75 -6.74 6.15
C THR A 53 -24.86 -6.85 4.90
N PRO A 54 -25.32 -6.42 3.72
CA PRO A 54 -24.51 -6.45 2.52
C PRO A 54 -23.43 -5.35 2.53
N THR A 55 -22.27 -5.64 1.96
CA THR A 55 -21.13 -4.73 1.84
C THR A 55 -20.53 -4.79 0.44
N ALA A 56 -20.00 -3.67 -0.03
CA ALA A 56 -19.24 -3.56 -1.27
C ALA A 56 -18.56 -2.19 -1.36
N ASP A 57 -17.38 -2.15 -1.97
CA ASP A 57 -16.68 -0.90 -2.27
C ASP A 57 -17.35 -0.17 -3.44
N GLY A 58 -17.70 1.10 -3.23
CA GLY A 58 -18.32 1.94 -4.26
C GLY A 58 -19.80 1.65 -4.54
N ALA A 59 -20.46 0.84 -3.72
CA ALA A 59 -21.90 0.62 -3.81
C ALA A 59 -22.71 1.71 -3.08
N SER A 60 -23.84 2.09 -3.68
CA SER A 60 -24.85 2.97 -3.10
C SER A 60 -26.10 2.23 -2.63
N SER A 61 -26.39 1.08 -3.23
CA SER A 61 -27.54 0.26 -2.85
C SER A 61 -27.30 -1.22 -3.16
N PHE A 62 -28.14 -2.08 -2.57
CA PHE A 62 -28.05 -3.51 -2.66
C PHE A 62 -29.41 -4.16 -2.90
N LYS A 63 -29.39 -5.33 -3.55
CA LYS A 63 -30.50 -6.29 -3.54
C LYS A 63 -30.02 -7.60 -2.92
N VAL A 64 -30.70 -8.05 -1.87
CA VAL A 64 -30.40 -9.31 -1.20
C VAL A 64 -31.50 -10.32 -1.51
N TYR A 65 -31.12 -11.38 -2.19
CA TYR A 65 -31.97 -12.55 -2.45
C TYR A 65 -31.66 -13.61 -1.41
N PHE A 66 -32.67 -14.01 -0.63
CA PHE A 66 -32.51 -14.85 0.55
C PHE A 66 -32.16 -16.32 0.27
N GLY A 67 -32.29 -16.78 -0.98
CA GLY A 67 -31.97 -18.16 -1.36
C GLY A 67 -32.99 -19.19 -0.88
N ASP A 68 -34.09 -18.77 -0.25
CA ASP A 68 -35.22 -19.60 0.15
C ASP A 68 -36.41 -19.43 -0.81
N THR A 69 -37.64 -19.73 -0.36
CA THR A 69 -38.86 -19.57 -1.19
C THR A 69 -39.34 -18.12 -1.32
N THR A 70 -38.64 -17.14 -0.74
CA THR A 70 -39.03 -15.73 -0.79
C THR A 70 -38.80 -15.17 -2.19
N PRO A 71 -39.85 -14.72 -2.89
CA PRO A 71 -39.74 -14.36 -4.31
C PRO A 71 -39.10 -13.01 -4.56
N GLU A 72 -39.29 -12.05 -3.65
CA GLU A 72 -38.81 -10.68 -3.80
C GLU A 72 -37.53 -10.48 -2.97
N PRO A 73 -36.51 -9.81 -3.53
CA PRO A 73 -35.33 -9.44 -2.77
C PRO A 73 -35.63 -8.31 -1.79
N ALA A 74 -34.80 -8.17 -0.76
CA ALA A 74 -34.73 -6.94 0.03
C ALA A 74 -33.92 -5.89 -0.73
N GLU A 75 -34.45 -4.68 -0.88
CA GLU A 75 -33.73 -3.52 -1.39
C GLU A 75 -33.20 -2.70 -0.21
N LEU A 76 -31.89 -2.45 -0.18
CA LEU A 76 -31.20 -1.82 0.94
C LEU A 76 -30.32 -0.67 0.44
N ALA A 77 -30.30 0.45 1.17
CA ALA A 77 -29.27 1.47 0.99
C ALA A 77 -27.93 1.00 1.61
N ALA A 78 -26.83 1.65 1.22
CA ALA A 78 -25.54 1.37 1.82
C ALA A 78 -25.56 1.58 3.35
N GLY A 79 -25.15 0.54 4.09
CA GLY A 79 -25.15 0.53 5.56
C GLY A 79 -26.45 0.06 6.22
N GLU A 80 -27.50 -0.26 5.44
CA GLU A 80 -28.71 -0.89 5.97
C GLU A 80 -28.57 -2.41 6.07
N SER A 81 -29.36 -3.00 6.96
CA SER A 81 -29.45 -4.45 7.17
C SER A 81 -30.89 -4.91 7.05
N VAL A 82 -31.09 -6.19 6.76
CA VAL A 82 -32.40 -6.84 6.76
C VAL A 82 -32.41 -8.03 7.72
N GLU A 83 -33.48 -8.14 8.51
CA GLU A 83 -33.73 -9.33 9.32
C GLU A 83 -34.62 -10.29 8.51
N HIS A 84 -34.25 -11.57 8.46
CA HIS A 84 -35.04 -12.62 7.83
C HIS A 84 -35.01 -13.90 8.66
N VAL A 85 -36.14 -14.58 8.74
CA VAL A 85 -36.28 -15.81 9.54
C VAL A 85 -36.27 -17.03 8.63
N TYR A 86 -35.29 -17.90 8.84
CA TYR A 86 -35.09 -19.12 8.06
C TYR A 86 -35.52 -20.38 8.84
N ALA A 87 -35.94 -21.40 8.09
CA ALA A 87 -35.99 -22.76 8.63
C ALA A 87 -34.57 -23.36 8.71
N GLU A 88 -34.41 -24.51 9.38
CA GLU A 88 -33.13 -25.23 9.32
C GLU A 88 -32.81 -25.64 7.88
N GLY A 89 -31.60 -25.32 7.42
CA GLY A 89 -31.20 -25.56 6.05
C GLY A 89 -29.89 -24.86 5.68
N THR A 90 -29.50 -25.08 4.43
CA THR A 90 -28.39 -24.38 3.78
C THR A 90 -28.96 -23.61 2.60
N TYR A 91 -28.65 -22.33 2.54
CA TYR A 91 -29.17 -21.38 1.56
C TYR A 91 -28.03 -20.75 0.78
N GLU A 92 -28.25 -20.48 -0.51
CA GLU A 92 -27.32 -19.69 -1.33
C GLU A 92 -27.92 -18.29 -1.51
N LEU A 93 -27.42 -17.34 -0.72
CA LEU A 93 -27.85 -15.94 -0.82
C LEU A 93 -27.14 -15.30 -2.00
N LYS A 94 -27.89 -14.53 -2.79
CA LYS A 94 -27.32 -13.69 -3.86
C LYS A 94 -27.40 -12.22 -3.45
N VAL A 95 -26.28 -11.53 -3.56
CA VAL A 95 -26.20 -10.08 -3.30
C VAL A 95 -25.83 -9.39 -4.59
N GLU A 96 -26.66 -8.44 -5.02
CA GLU A 96 -26.36 -7.52 -6.12
C GLU A 96 -26.06 -6.14 -5.54
N ALA A 97 -24.87 -5.62 -5.80
CA ALA A 97 -24.45 -4.29 -5.38
C ALA A 97 -24.48 -3.32 -6.57
N PHE A 98 -25.04 -2.13 -6.37
CA PHE A 98 -25.20 -1.12 -7.40
C PHE A 98 -24.46 0.16 -7.02
N SER A 99 -23.68 0.71 -7.94
CA SER A 99 -23.10 2.06 -7.79
C SER A 99 -24.11 3.15 -8.17
N LEU A 100 -23.76 4.43 -7.96
CA LEU A 100 -24.63 5.58 -8.24
C LEU A 100 -25.06 5.69 -9.71
N ASN A 101 -24.26 5.15 -10.65
CA ASN A 101 -24.58 5.14 -12.08
C ASN A 101 -25.28 3.85 -12.53
N GLY A 102 -25.67 2.98 -11.60
CA GLY A 102 -26.39 1.75 -11.86
C GLY A 102 -25.52 0.60 -12.37
N LYS A 103 -24.18 0.75 -12.40
CA LYS A 103 -23.30 -0.41 -12.64
C LYS A 103 -23.44 -1.38 -11.48
N MET A 104 -23.43 -2.67 -11.82
CA MET A 104 -23.76 -3.74 -10.90
C MET A 104 -22.65 -4.79 -10.85
N THR A 105 -22.42 -5.30 -9.65
CA THR A 105 -21.62 -6.51 -9.38
C THR A 105 -22.45 -7.42 -8.48
N GLU A 106 -22.45 -8.72 -8.75
CA GLU A 106 -23.15 -9.70 -7.94
C GLU A 106 -22.20 -10.73 -7.34
N THR A 107 -22.61 -11.32 -6.21
CA THR A 107 -21.93 -12.45 -5.57
C THR A 107 -22.97 -13.42 -4.99
N THR A 108 -22.54 -14.64 -4.72
CA THR A 108 -23.32 -15.64 -3.98
C THR A 108 -22.55 -16.11 -2.76
N GLN A 109 -23.23 -16.19 -1.62
CA GLN A 109 -22.66 -16.65 -0.35
C GLN A 109 -23.58 -17.68 0.32
N GLN A 110 -22.97 -18.68 0.94
CA GLN A 110 -23.70 -19.74 1.63
C GLN A 110 -24.07 -19.30 3.05
N LEU A 111 -25.33 -19.51 3.42
CA LEU A 111 -25.83 -19.36 4.78
C LEU A 111 -26.27 -20.73 5.31
N VAL A 112 -25.70 -21.17 6.43
CA VAL A 112 -26.15 -22.36 7.15
C VAL A 112 -26.98 -21.90 8.35
N VAL A 113 -28.21 -22.40 8.46
CA VAL A 113 -29.09 -22.20 9.62
C VAL A 113 -29.37 -23.56 10.25
N SER A 114 -28.95 -23.72 11.50
CA SER A 114 -29.09 -24.97 12.25
C SER A 114 -29.40 -24.67 13.71
N PHE A 115 -30.34 -25.43 14.27
CA PHE A 115 -30.68 -25.40 15.70
C PHE A 115 -29.87 -26.42 16.50
N LYS A 116 -28.91 -27.09 15.85
CA LYS A 116 -27.85 -27.85 16.51
C LYS A 116 -26.67 -26.96 16.82
N ALA A 117 -26.02 -27.22 17.96
CA ALA A 117 -24.77 -26.58 18.31
C ALA A 117 -23.73 -26.80 17.19
N PRO A 118 -22.83 -25.83 16.94
CA PRO A 118 -21.70 -26.04 16.04
C PRO A 118 -20.87 -27.28 16.41
N GLU A 119 -20.45 -28.06 15.42
CA GLU A 119 -19.64 -29.27 15.62
C GLU A 119 -18.36 -29.21 14.77
N ASN A 120 -17.37 -30.03 15.13
CA ASN A 120 -16.13 -30.17 14.36
C ASN A 120 -15.40 -28.85 14.09
N LEU A 121 -15.39 -27.94 15.08
CA LEU A 121 -14.72 -26.64 14.98
C LEU A 121 -13.22 -26.83 14.71
N MET A 122 -12.77 -26.35 13.56
CA MET A 122 -11.37 -26.22 13.17
C MET A 122 -11.04 -24.73 13.03
N VAL A 123 -9.99 -24.30 13.72
CA VAL A 123 -9.52 -22.91 13.72
C VAL A 123 -8.08 -22.88 13.21
N THR A 124 -7.81 -21.97 12.28
CA THR A 124 -6.48 -21.65 11.78
C THR A 124 -6.12 -20.24 12.24
N ILE A 125 -4.98 -20.09 12.89
CA ILE A 125 -4.45 -18.82 13.40
C ILE A 125 -3.02 -18.70 12.88
N GLU A 126 -2.75 -17.65 12.11
CA GLU A 126 -1.44 -17.43 11.48
C GLU A 126 -1.03 -15.96 11.61
N ASN A 127 0.28 -15.70 11.77
CA ASN A 127 0.80 -14.34 11.61
C ASN A 127 0.79 -13.97 10.13
N ASP A 128 0.39 -12.74 9.81
CA ASP A 128 0.50 -12.22 8.46
C ASP A 128 1.99 -12.12 8.06
N GLN A 129 2.30 -12.54 6.83
CA GLN A 129 3.68 -12.55 6.34
C GLN A 129 4.16 -11.18 5.86
N SER A 130 3.25 -10.24 5.68
CA SER A 130 3.49 -8.92 5.09
C SER A 130 3.14 -7.76 6.01
N VAL A 131 2.28 -7.98 7.01
CA VAL A 131 1.85 -6.94 7.95
C VAL A 131 2.28 -7.29 9.38
N SER A 132 3.17 -6.46 9.93
CA SER A 132 3.75 -6.65 11.27
C SER A 132 2.66 -6.69 12.35
N ARG A 133 2.69 -7.69 13.25
CA ARG A 133 1.72 -7.90 14.36
C ARG A 133 0.27 -8.16 13.92
N GLN A 134 0.01 -8.47 12.66
CA GLN A 134 -1.32 -8.86 12.21
C GLN A 134 -1.50 -10.38 12.30
N VAL A 135 -2.64 -10.81 12.84
CA VAL A 135 -3.05 -12.22 12.89
C VAL A 135 -4.25 -12.44 11.99
N ASN A 136 -4.16 -13.48 11.18
CA ASN A 136 -5.22 -13.94 10.29
C ASN A 136 -5.89 -15.16 10.92
N VAL A 137 -7.19 -15.06 11.20
CA VAL A 137 -7.98 -16.09 11.87
C VAL A 137 -9.08 -16.57 10.95
N THR A 138 -9.11 -17.87 10.68
CA THR A 138 -10.18 -18.52 9.90
C THR A 138 -10.76 -19.66 10.72
N ALA A 139 -12.09 -19.80 10.70
CA ALA A 139 -12.77 -20.89 11.38
C ALA A 139 -13.72 -21.64 10.43
N SER A 140 -13.79 -22.96 10.60
CA SER A 140 -14.78 -23.82 9.97
C SER A 140 -15.43 -24.71 11.02
N ALA A 141 -16.73 -24.92 10.91
CA ALA A 141 -17.48 -25.81 11.78
C ALA A 141 -18.78 -26.23 11.08
N ASP A 142 -19.21 -27.45 11.35
CA ASP A 142 -20.55 -27.89 10.96
C ASP A 142 -21.60 -27.11 11.75
N PHE A 143 -22.75 -26.82 11.14
CA PHE A 143 -23.90 -26.15 11.77
C PHE A 143 -23.65 -24.71 12.26
N ALA A 144 -22.48 -24.13 11.98
CA ALA A 144 -22.17 -22.75 12.30
C ALA A 144 -22.44 -21.82 11.11
N THR A 145 -22.93 -20.62 11.42
CA THR A 145 -23.14 -19.52 10.49
C THR A 145 -21.96 -18.56 10.52
N MET A 146 -21.47 -18.27 11.73
CA MET A 146 -20.50 -17.22 12.00
C MET A 146 -19.55 -17.64 13.13
N PHE A 147 -18.48 -16.89 13.31
CA PHE A 147 -17.62 -17.01 14.47
C PHE A 147 -17.21 -15.64 15.01
N GLU A 148 -17.00 -15.59 16.31
CA GLU A 148 -16.44 -14.43 17.01
C GLU A 148 -14.99 -14.71 17.38
N PHE A 149 -14.14 -13.70 17.20
CA PHE A 149 -12.75 -13.74 17.60
C PHE A 149 -12.51 -12.86 18.83
N TYR A 150 -11.91 -13.47 19.85
CA TYR A 150 -11.47 -12.83 21.07
C TYR A 150 -9.94 -12.83 21.09
N SER A 151 -9.34 -11.64 20.99
CA SER A 151 -7.89 -11.49 20.76
C SER A 151 -7.03 -11.82 21.98
N GLY A 152 -7.59 -11.80 23.18
CA GLY A 152 -6.82 -11.91 24.43
C GLY A 152 -6.11 -10.61 24.84
N GLU A 153 -6.20 -9.53 24.06
CA GLU A 153 -5.65 -8.23 24.45
C GLU A 153 -6.40 -7.63 25.63
N SER A 154 -5.66 -7.09 26.59
CA SER A 154 -6.21 -6.32 27.70
C SER A 154 -6.59 -4.90 27.26
N GLY A 155 -7.72 -4.39 27.74
CA GLY A 155 -8.11 -2.99 27.49
C GLY A 155 -8.82 -2.74 26.16
N VAL A 156 -9.14 -3.80 25.40
CA VAL A 156 -9.98 -3.72 24.19
C VAL A 156 -11.36 -4.36 24.46
N SER A 157 -12.39 -3.90 23.73
CA SER A 157 -13.71 -4.53 23.76
C SER A 157 -13.66 -5.89 23.07
N GLN A 158 -14.38 -6.86 23.62
CA GLN A 158 -14.37 -8.24 23.15
C GLN A 158 -15.82 -8.70 22.85
N PRO A 159 -16.07 -9.50 21.80
CA PRO A 159 -15.10 -9.92 20.78
C PRO A 159 -14.57 -8.73 19.97
N VAL A 160 -13.34 -8.85 19.46
CA VAL A 160 -12.72 -7.77 18.66
C VAL A 160 -13.23 -7.74 17.23
N ALA A 161 -13.69 -8.88 16.73
CA ALA A 161 -14.22 -9.02 15.39
C ALA A 161 -15.12 -10.26 15.28
N THR A 162 -15.93 -10.27 14.24
CA THR A 162 -16.88 -11.31 13.88
C THR A 162 -16.83 -11.51 12.37
N ALA A 163 -16.91 -12.75 11.90
CA ALA A 163 -16.98 -13.07 10.47
C ALA A 163 -17.85 -14.30 10.23
N ASN A 164 -18.26 -14.51 8.97
CA ASN A 164 -18.96 -15.73 8.59
C ASN A 164 -18.01 -16.92 8.67
N ILE A 165 -18.55 -18.13 8.88
CA ILE A 165 -17.73 -19.34 8.81
C ILE A 165 -17.10 -19.49 7.43
N GLY A 166 -15.81 -19.82 7.40
CA GLY A 166 -15.01 -19.91 6.17
C GLY A 166 -14.36 -18.59 5.74
N GLU A 167 -14.77 -17.45 6.29
CA GLU A 167 -14.10 -16.16 6.06
C GLU A 167 -12.93 -15.95 7.04
N THR A 168 -12.04 -15.02 6.67
CA THR A 168 -10.86 -14.67 7.46
C THR A 168 -11.07 -13.34 8.18
N ILE A 169 -10.78 -13.33 9.48
CA ILE A 169 -10.60 -12.10 10.26
C ILE A 169 -9.13 -11.71 10.21
N ASN A 170 -8.85 -10.47 9.82
CA ASN A 170 -7.53 -9.86 9.92
C ASN A 170 -7.51 -8.93 11.13
N TYR A 171 -6.75 -9.27 12.17
CA TYR A 171 -6.69 -8.49 13.40
C TYR A 171 -5.27 -8.03 13.72
N GLN A 172 -5.09 -6.72 13.85
CA GLN A 172 -3.81 -6.06 14.08
C GLN A 172 -3.61 -5.82 15.58
N TYR A 173 -2.63 -6.49 16.18
CA TYR A 173 -2.27 -6.30 17.58
C TYR A 173 -1.44 -5.03 17.78
N THR A 174 -1.54 -4.46 18.98
CA THR A 174 -0.76 -3.26 19.37
C THR A 174 0.71 -3.60 19.61
N THR A 175 0.97 -4.77 20.20
CA THR A 175 2.32 -5.23 20.56
C THR A 175 2.49 -6.69 20.18
N ALA A 176 3.71 -7.09 19.82
CA ALA A 176 4.05 -8.52 19.70
C ALA A 176 4.08 -9.18 21.09
N GLY A 177 3.80 -10.48 21.16
CA GLY A 177 3.76 -11.24 22.40
C GLY A 177 2.85 -12.45 22.38
N ASP A 178 2.76 -13.15 23.50
CA ASP A 178 1.86 -14.30 23.67
C ASP A 178 0.49 -13.86 24.14
N TYR A 179 -0.56 -14.34 23.46
CA TYR A 179 -1.95 -14.03 23.78
C TYR A 179 -2.80 -15.29 23.91
N ASP A 180 -3.65 -15.34 24.93
CA ASP A 180 -4.68 -16.37 25.09
C ASP A 180 -5.90 -16.01 24.24
N MET A 181 -5.92 -16.54 23.02
CA MET A 181 -6.97 -16.30 22.05
C MET A 181 -8.14 -17.25 22.26
N ARG A 182 -9.35 -16.78 21.94
CA ARG A 182 -10.56 -17.61 21.93
C ARG A 182 -11.38 -17.35 20.66
N VAL A 183 -11.85 -18.41 20.03
CA VAL A 183 -12.76 -18.38 18.88
C VAL A 183 -14.06 -19.07 19.28
N VAL A 184 -15.20 -18.42 19.05
CA VAL A 184 -16.54 -18.96 19.38
C VAL A 184 -17.33 -19.10 18.10
N ALA A 185 -17.58 -20.33 17.65
CA ALA A 185 -18.46 -20.62 16.53
C ALA A 185 -19.93 -20.60 16.98
N LYS A 186 -20.79 -20.01 16.14
CA LYS A 186 -22.20 -19.75 16.43
C LYS A 186 -23.08 -20.18 15.26
N GLY A 187 -24.17 -20.86 15.57
CA GLY A 187 -25.34 -21.06 14.70
C GLY A 187 -26.59 -20.53 15.40
N ALA A 188 -27.78 -20.92 14.94
CA ALA A 188 -29.04 -20.51 15.59
C ALA A 188 -29.32 -21.24 16.91
N ALA A 189 -28.55 -22.29 17.23
CA ALA A 189 -28.63 -22.97 18.50
C ALA A 189 -28.21 -22.06 19.67
N ILE A 190 -28.83 -22.29 20.85
CA ILE A 190 -28.44 -21.63 22.10
C ILE A 190 -27.00 -22.02 22.50
N ALA A 191 -26.61 -23.26 22.23
CA ALA A 191 -25.28 -23.77 22.56
C ALA A 191 -24.27 -23.41 21.45
N THR A 192 -23.11 -22.93 21.86
CA THR A 192 -21.96 -22.61 21.00
C THR A 192 -20.84 -23.62 21.18
N THR A 193 -19.85 -23.59 20.29
CA THR A 193 -18.60 -24.35 20.42
C THR A 193 -17.43 -23.38 20.39
N GLU A 194 -16.49 -23.55 21.30
CA GLU A 194 -15.34 -22.66 21.44
C GLU A 194 -14.01 -23.41 21.28
N TYR A 195 -13.02 -22.66 20.80
CA TYR A 195 -11.62 -23.06 20.71
C TYR A 195 -10.77 -22.02 21.44
N THR A 196 -9.81 -22.47 22.23
CA THR A 196 -8.87 -21.60 22.95
C THR A 196 -7.44 -22.05 22.69
N ALA A 197 -6.54 -21.11 22.43
CA ALA A 197 -5.12 -21.38 22.29
C ALA A 197 -4.29 -20.17 22.71
N THR A 198 -3.12 -20.43 23.29
CA THR A 198 -2.07 -19.43 23.40
C THR A 198 -1.35 -19.33 22.06
N PHE A 199 -1.24 -18.13 21.50
CA PHE A 199 -0.60 -17.87 20.22
C PHE A 199 0.40 -16.71 20.35
N THR A 200 1.59 -16.87 19.76
CA THR A 200 2.62 -15.84 19.71
C THR A 200 2.42 -14.94 18.51
N VAL A 201 1.99 -13.71 18.75
CA VAL A 201 1.92 -12.64 17.76
C VAL A 201 3.33 -12.11 17.52
N THR A 202 3.76 -12.10 16.25
CA THR A 202 5.11 -11.68 15.86
C THR A 202 5.12 -10.33 15.17
N GLU A 203 6.19 -9.58 15.35
CA GLU A 203 6.50 -8.39 14.55
C GLU A 203 7.50 -8.70 13.45
N ILE A 204 7.43 -7.94 12.36
CA ILE A 204 8.38 -8.00 11.24
C ILE A 204 9.55 -7.08 11.59
N LEU A 205 10.75 -7.65 11.72
CA LEU A 205 11.97 -6.93 12.12
C LEU A 205 12.97 -6.72 10.97
N GLN A 206 12.64 -7.21 9.78
CA GLN A 206 13.46 -7.10 8.57
C GLN A 206 12.55 -7.01 7.33
N PRO A 207 12.98 -6.38 6.22
CA PRO A 207 12.16 -6.25 5.04
C PRO A 207 11.80 -7.62 4.45
N VAL A 208 10.53 -7.79 4.07
CA VAL A 208 10.00 -8.99 3.41
C VAL A 208 9.82 -8.82 1.90
N SER A 209 10.12 -7.63 1.39
CA SER A 209 10.17 -7.28 -0.02
C SER A 209 11.40 -6.42 -0.30
N SER A 210 11.92 -6.49 -1.51
CA SER A 210 13.02 -5.64 -1.97
C SER A 210 12.65 -4.16 -1.96
N ALA A 211 13.67 -3.30 -1.90
CA ALA A 211 13.52 -1.87 -2.11
C ALA A 211 12.90 -1.58 -3.49
N PRO A 212 12.24 -0.42 -3.68
CA PRO A 212 11.76 0.00 -4.99
C PRO A 212 12.85 -0.04 -6.05
N ILE A 213 12.51 -0.53 -7.25
CA ILE A 213 13.47 -0.64 -8.35
C ILE A 213 13.86 0.77 -8.83
N PRO A 214 15.15 1.15 -8.81
CA PRO A 214 15.57 2.46 -9.31
C PRO A 214 15.24 2.63 -10.81
N PRO A 215 14.74 3.81 -11.23
CA PRO A 215 14.53 4.11 -12.65
C PRO A 215 15.80 3.97 -13.48
N THR A 216 15.69 3.50 -14.73
CA THR A 216 16.83 3.52 -15.65
C THR A 216 17.28 4.97 -15.93
N ARG A 217 18.58 5.25 -15.81
CA ARG A 217 19.18 6.58 -16.03
C ARG A 217 20.41 6.46 -16.94
N ASN A 218 20.73 7.54 -17.65
CA ASN A 218 21.98 7.62 -18.39
C ASN A 218 23.16 7.64 -17.40
N GLU A 219 24.30 7.07 -17.80
CA GLU A 219 25.51 7.03 -16.95
C GLU A 219 25.99 8.43 -16.51
N THR A 220 25.72 9.47 -17.29
CA THR A 220 26.08 10.87 -16.95
C THR A 220 25.12 11.53 -15.96
N ASP A 221 23.98 10.90 -15.69
CA ASP A 221 22.91 11.42 -14.86
C ASP A 221 22.81 10.69 -13.51
N VAL A 222 23.75 9.77 -13.24
CA VAL A 222 23.79 8.98 -12.01
C VAL A 222 25.22 8.69 -11.57
N ILE A 223 25.47 8.72 -10.26
CA ILE A 223 26.70 8.19 -9.62
C ILE A 223 26.26 7.17 -8.58
N GLY A 224 26.45 5.88 -8.87
CA GLY A 224 26.10 4.79 -7.96
C GLY A 224 27.09 4.68 -6.79
N ILE A 225 26.58 4.46 -5.58
CA ILE A 225 27.38 4.24 -4.38
C ILE A 225 27.18 2.81 -3.86
N TYR A 226 25.93 2.37 -3.73
CA TYR A 226 25.57 1.02 -3.30
C TYR A 226 24.25 0.58 -3.97
N GLY A 227 24.10 -0.72 -4.22
CA GLY A 227 22.95 -1.32 -4.89
C GLY A 227 23.34 -1.96 -6.22
N SER A 228 22.36 -2.55 -6.90
CA SER A 228 22.57 -3.35 -8.11
C SER A 228 22.17 -2.65 -9.42
N ALA A 229 21.45 -1.53 -9.35
CA ALA A 229 20.88 -0.84 -10.52
C ALA A 229 21.92 -0.05 -11.35
N TYR A 230 23.01 0.41 -10.74
CA TYR A 230 24.03 1.22 -11.39
C TYR A 230 25.44 0.74 -11.05
N THR A 231 26.42 1.12 -11.87
CA THR A 231 27.83 0.89 -11.56
C THR A 231 28.24 1.74 -10.36
N ASN A 232 28.62 1.07 -9.26
CA ASN A 232 29.04 1.75 -8.03
C ASN A 232 30.47 2.30 -8.14
N VAL A 233 30.75 3.37 -7.40
CA VAL A 233 32.11 3.92 -7.24
C VAL A 233 33.03 2.81 -6.74
N ALA A 234 34.07 2.50 -7.52
CA ALA A 234 35.00 1.42 -7.21
C ALA A 234 35.71 1.64 -5.87
N GLY A 235 35.87 0.58 -5.08
CA GLY A 235 36.52 0.64 -3.78
C GLY A 235 35.70 1.32 -2.69
N THR A 236 34.39 1.49 -2.89
CA THR A 236 33.48 1.93 -1.83
C THR A 236 33.46 0.89 -0.70
N ASP A 237 33.80 1.36 0.50
CA ASP A 237 33.81 0.60 1.74
C ASP A 237 32.59 1.02 2.58
N THR A 238 31.65 0.11 2.74
CA THR A 238 30.41 0.33 3.49
C THR A 238 30.58 0.13 5.01
N PHE A 239 31.77 -0.31 5.43
CA PHE A 239 32.13 -0.45 6.84
C PHE A 239 33.61 -0.06 7.08
N PRO A 240 33.96 1.24 6.94
CA PRO A 240 35.33 1.73 7.14
C PRO A 240 35.80 1.75 8.61
N ASP A 241 35.00 1.21 9.53
CA ASP A 241 35.20 1.18 11.00
C ASP A 241 35.72 2.50 11.61
N TRP A 242 34.79 3.39 11.93
CA TRP A 242 35.05 4.66 12.60
C TRP A 242 34.92 4.57 14.12
N GLY A 243 34.81 3.35 14.68
CA GLY A 243 34.63 3.11 16.12
C GLY A 243 33.17 2.97 16.57
N GLN A 244 32.22 2.88 15.63
CA GLN A 244 30.79 2.72 15.92
C GLN A 244 30.47 1.40 16.65
N GLY A 245 31.29 0.36 16.47
CA GLY A 245 31.17 -0.87 17.24
C GLY A 245 31.34 -0.65 18.75
N GLY A 246 32.14 0.35 19.15
CA GLY A 246 32.29 0.76 20.55
C GLY A 246 31.03 1.41 21.15
N GLN A 247 30.07 1.83 20.31
CA GLN A 247 28.75 2.32 20.71
C GLN A 247 27.68 1.22 20.69
N GLY A 248 28.07 -0.02 20.40
CA GLY A 248 27.18 -1.16 20.27
C GLY A 248 26.51 -1.31 18.91
N SER A 249 26.87 -0.49 17.91
CA SER A 249 26.39 -0.68 16.54
C SER A 249 27.04 -1.90 15.89
N SER A 250 26.31 -2.56 14.99
CA SER A 250 26.86 -3.64 14.18
C SER A 250 26.40 -3.53 12.73
N TRP A 251 27.14 -4.23 11.86
CA TRP A 251 26.91 -4.23 10.42
C TRP A 251 26.81 -5.66 9.90
N ALA A 252 25.91 -5.84 8.93
CA ALA A 252 25.83 -7.03 8.10
C ALA A 252 25.35 -6.64 6.69
N GLU A 253 25.45 -7.59 5.76
CA GLU A 253 24.72 -7.54 4.49
C GLU A 253 23.54 -8.49 4.62
N PHE A 254 22.34 -7.98 4.39
CA PHE A 254 21.11 -8.76 4.37
C PHE A 254 20.81 -9.18 2.93
N ASP A 255 20.52 -10.45 2.71
CA ASP A 255 20.22 -11.00 1.38
C ASP A 255 18.77 -11.50 1.35
N LEU A 256 17.95 -10.84 0.54
CA LEU A 256 16.58 -11.24 0.27
C LEU A 256 16.49 -11.82 -1.14
N ASN A 257 16.56 -13.15 -1.24
CA ASN A 257 16.43 -13.89 -2.50
C ASN A 257 17.42 -13.46 -3.60
N GLY A 258 18.64 -13.07 -3.22
CA GLY A 258 19.71 -12.59 -4.09
C GLY A 258 19.84 -11.07 -4.17
N ASP A 259 18.89 -10.33 -3.59
CA ASP A 259 18.94 -8.87 -3.49
C ASP A 259 19.56 -8.43 -2.16
N LYS A 260 20.67 -7.69 -2.24
CA LYS A 260 21.56 -7.43 -1.10
C LYS A 260 21.41 -6.02 -0.58
N MET A 261 21.10 -5.89 0.70
CA MET A 261 20.89 -4.61 1.38
C MET A 261 21.88 -4.45 2.53
N LEU A 262 22.28 -3.21 2.82
CA LEU A 262 23.09 -2.90 3.99
C LEU A 262 22.23 -2.99 5.24
N GLN A 263 22.63 -3.78 6.23
CA GLN A 263 21.96 -3.84 7.52
C GLN A 263 22.85 -3.17 8.58
N TYR A 264 22.35 -2.07 9.14
CA TYR A 264 22.99 -1.39 10.26
C TYR A 264 22.10 -1.53 11.50
N THR A 265 22.59 -2.29 12.48
CA THR A 265 21.86 -2.62 13.71
C THR A 265 22.36 -1.75 14.85
N ASN A 266 21.43 -1.33 15.71
CA ASN A 266 21.69 -0.44 16.83
C ASN A 266 22.40 0.85 16.38
N LEU A 267 21.83 1.52 15.37
CA LEU A 267 22.52 2.56 14.60
C LEU A 267 22.86 3.80 15.45
N SER A 268 24.13 3.93 15.82
CA SER A 268 24.69 5.12 16.45
C SER A 268 25.12 6.10 15.36
N TYR A 269 26.23 5.80 14.70
CA TYR A 269 26.65 6.36 13.45
C TYR A 269 27.29 5.26 12.60
N GLN A 270 27.27 5.42 11.28
CA GLN A 270 27.91 4.50 10.37
C GLN A 270 28.42 5.26 9.15
N GLY A 271 29.68 5.02 8.80
CA GLY A 271 30.32 5.62 7.63
C GLY A 271 30.20 4.75 6.38
N ILE A 272 30.18 5.39 5.22
CA ILE A 272 30.57 4.79 3.95
C ILE A 272 31.74 5.62 3.41
N GLN A 273 32.83 4.97 3.04
CA GLN A 273 34.02 5.60 2.46
C GLN A 273 34.09 5.29 0.97
N PHE A 274 34.09 6.30 0.11
CA PHE A 274 34.27 6.10 -1.32
C PHE A 274 35.74 5.82 -1.64
N GLY A 275 35.99 4.99 -2.67
CA GLY A 275 37.35 4.72 -3.12
C GLY A 275 38.04 5.89 -3.83
N SER A 276 37.26 6.89 -4.28
CA SER A 276 37.75 8.17 -4.81
C SER A 276 36.71 9.27 -4.55
N SER A 277 37.16 10.52 -4.40
CA SER A 277 36.24 11.64 -4.28
C SER A 277 35.39 11.82 -5.55
N GLN A 278 34.14 12.20 -5.36
CA GLN A 278 33.16 12.41 -6.43
C GLN A 278 32.77 13.90 -6.50
N ASP A 279 32.71 14.42 -7.72
CA ASP A 279 32.10 15.71 -7.99
C ASP A 279 30.59 15.51 -8.25
N VAL A 280 29.77 15.91 -7.29
CA VAL A 280 28.31 15.84 -7.38
C VAL A 280 27.68 17.22 -7.61
N SER A 281 28.47 18.23 -7.97
CA SER A 281 27.97 19.59 -8.23
C SER A 281 26.99 19.67 -9.39
N GLY A 282 27.05 18.73 -10.33
CA GLY A 282 26.11 18.59 -11.42
C GLY A 282 24.87 17.74 -11.10
N MET A 283 24.78 17.16 -9.91
CA MET A 283 23.66 16.31 -9.48
C MET A 283 22.60 17.12 -8.74
N GLU A 284 21.35 16.67 -8.78
CA GLU A 284 20.21 17.34 -8.13
C GLU A 284 19.91 16.73 -6.75
N PHE A 285 20.04 15.40 -6.62
CA PHE A 285 19.65 14.68 -5.41
C PHE A 285 20.67 13.59 -5.03
N LEU A 286 20.76 13.31 -3.74
CA LEU A 286 21.17 12.00 -3.20
C LEU A 286 19.90 11.17 -2.99
N HIS A 287 19.91 9.93 -3.49
CA HIS A 287 18.85 8.95 -3.28
C HIS A 287 19.33 7.81 -2.38
N LEU A 288 18.41 7.30 -1.56
CA LEU A 288 18.55 6.07 -0.80
C LEU A 288 17.16 5.50 -0.49
N ASP A 289 17.04 4.17 -0.47
CA ASP A 289 15.87 3.46 0.03
C ASP A 289 16.19 2.91 1.42
N VAL A 290 15.31 3.20 2.40
CA VAL A 290 15.54 2.82 3.79
C VAL A 290 14.31 2.09 4.34
N TRP A 291 14.51 0.91 4.91
CA TRP A 291 13.49 0.17 5.66
C TRP A 291 13.89 0.05 7.13
N THR A 292 12.93 0.18 8.04
CA THR A 292 13.13 -0.01 9.48
C THR A 292 11.84 -0.45 10.15
N ALA A 293 11.95 -1.22 11.25
CA ALA A 293 10.82 -1.55 12.11
C ALA A 293 10.62 -0.51 13.23
N ASP A 294 11.69 0.21 13.62
CA ASP A 294 11.77 0.83 14.94
C ASP A 294 12.52 2.16 15.01
N LEU A 295 13.09 2.66 13.90
CA LEU A 295 13.76 3.96 13.85
C LEU A 295 12.80 5.06 13.34
N ASP A 296 12.84 6.24 13.97
CA ASP A 296 11.94 7.35 13.62
C ASP A 296 12.50 8.21 12.47
N GLN A 297 13.80 8.51 12.51
CA GLN A 297 14.45 9.34 11.49
C GLN A 297 15.86 8.85 11.19
N LEU A 298 16.34 9.15 9.99
CA LEU A 298 17.71 8.95 9.57
C LEU A 298 18.35 10.31 9.27
N GLU A 299 19.47 10.60 9.91
CA GLU A 299 20.35 11.70 9.52
C GLU A 299 21.40 11.17 8.54
N THR A 300 21.51 11.80 7.38
CA THR A 300 22.46 11.49 6.32
C THR A 300 23.37 12.68 6.06
N SER A 301 24.65 12.53 6.36
CA SER A 301 25.66 13.54 6.09
C SER A 301 26.47 13.25 4.83
N LEU A 302 26.76 14.31 4.08
CA LEU A 302 27.84 14.32 3.09
C LEU A 302 29.12 14.86 3.74
N ILE A 303 30.25 14.22 3.48
CA ILE A 303 31.57 14.66 3.93
C ILE A 303 32.49 14.85 2.73
N ASN A 304 33.15 16.01 2.67
CA ASN A 304 34.10 16.37 1.62
C ASN A 304 35.54 16.44 2.15
N ILE A 305 36.50 16.65 1.23
CA ILE A 305 37.89 17.01 1.55
C ILE A 305 38.36 18.23 0.76
N SER A 306 37.48 19.23 0.63
CA SER A 306 37.72 20.40 -0.22
C SER A 306 38.95 21.18 0.25
N GLY A 307 39.92 21.38 -0.65
CA GLY A 307 41.16 22.09 -0.33
C GLY A 307 42.01 21.41 0.76
N GLY A 308 41.83 20.10 0.97
CA GLY A 308 42.52 19.33 2.02
C GLY A 308 41.90 19.47 3.41
N VAL A 309 40.72 20.09 3.53
CA VAL A 309 39.99 20.24 4.80
C VAL A 309 38.74 19.37 4.76
N THR A 310 38.56 18.52 5.78
CA THR A 310 37.35 17.73 5.94
C THR A 310 36.23 18.60 6.49
N THR A 311 35.12 18.70 5.76
CA THR A 311 33.88 19.34 6.24
C THR A 311 32.69 18.41 6.02
N GLU A 312 31.69 18.55 6.87
CA GLU A 312 30.50 17.71 6.90
C GLU A 312 29.24 18.60 6.95
N ALA A 313 28.17 18.18 6.27
CA ALA A 313 26.84 18.73 6.47
C ALA A 313 25.80 17.59 6.61
N PRO A 314 25.00 17.56 7.69
CA PRO A 314 23.92 16.58 7.90
C PRO A 314 22.58 17.05 7.31
N VAL A 315 21.72 16.11 6.92
CA VAL A 315 20.30 16.33 6.62
C VAL A 315 19.49 15.19 7.22
N THR A 316 18.37 15.50 7.89
CA THR A 316 17.52 14.52 8.57
C THR A 316 16.23 14.28 7.78
N ASN A 317 15.85 13.01 7.63
CA ASN A 317 14.62 12.59 6.98
C ASN A 317 13.80 11.67 7.89
N ASP A 318 12.48 11.87 7.92
CA ASP A 318 11.55 10.97 8.58
C ASP A 318 11.53 9.61 7.89
N LEU A 319 11.48 8.54 8.68
CA LEU A 319 11.29 7.18 8.20
C LEU A 319 9.88 6.70 8.48
N THR A 320 9.36 5.87 7.59
CA THR A 320 8.10 5.18 7.82
C THR A 320 8.38 3.75 8.25
N LYS A 321 7.91 3.38 9.45
CA LYS A 321 8.11 2.05 10.01
C LYS A 321 7.38 0.98 9.21
N ASP A 322 7.93 -0.24 9.25
CA ASP A 322 7.41 -1.45 8.61
C ASP A 322 7.32 -1.37 7.06
N GLN A 323 7.96 -0.37 6.43
CA GLN A 323 7.97 -0.22 4.97
C GLN A 323 9.20 0.53 4.44
N TRP A 324 9.42 0.45 3.12
CA TRP A 324 10.49 1.18 2.46
C TRP A 324 10.15 2.66 2.35
N THR A 325 11.08 3.51 2.77
CA THR A 325 11.05 4.96 2.57
C THR A 325 12.07 5.34 1.51
N SER A 326 11.60 5.73 0.33
CA SER A 326 12.47 6.27 -0.74
C SER A 326 12.76 7.74 -0.49
N ILE A 327 14.01 8.06 -0.16
CA ILE A 327 14.45 9.39 0.22
C ILE A 327 15.19 10.02 -0.96
N ASN A 328 14.79 11.23 -1.36
CA ASN A 328 15.56 12.09 -2.24
C ASN A 328 15.97 13.35 -1.47
N ILE A 329 17.25 13.46 -1.13
CA ILE A 329 17.81 14.62 -0.44
C ILE A 329 18.36 15.59 -1.48
N PRO A 330 17.80 16.80 -1.62
CA PRO A 330 18.34 17.81 -2.52
C PRO A 330 19.81 18.11 -2.20
N ILE A 331 20.67 18.17 -3.23
CA ILE A 331 22.07 18.58 -3.02
C ILE A 331 22.16 20.02 -2.50
N SER A 332 21.15 20.84 -2.80
CA SER A 332 21.00 22.18 -2.21
C SER A 332 20.92 22.17 -0.69
N ASP A 333 20.41 21.11 -0.07
CA ASP A 333 20.26 21.07 1.40
C ASP A 333 21.63 21.01 2.09
N TYR A 334 22.64 20.46 1.41
CA TYR A 334 24.03 20.47 1.87
C TYR A 334 24.76 21.77 1.48
N THR A 335 24.60 22.26 0.25
CA THR A 335 25.30 23.48 -0.20
C THR A 335 24.77 24.74 0.48
N ASN A 336 23.49 24.79 0.85
CA ASN A 336 22.92 25.87 1.65
C ASN A 336 23.52 25.95 3.07
N GLN A 337 24.10 24.85 3.56
CA GLN A 337 24.87 24.81 4.81
C GLN A 337 26.35 25.20 4.61
N GLY A 338 26.77 25.49 3.37
CA GLY A 338 28.14 25.85 3.02
C GLY A 338 29.04 24.68 2.62
N LEU A 339 28.50 23.46 2.48
CA LEU A 339 29.29 22.32 2.05
C LEU A 339 29.70 22.46 0.57
N THR A 340 31.00 22.28 0.29
CA THR A 340 31.48 22.10 -1.09
C THR A 340 31.20 20.67 -1.55
N VAL A 341 30.56 20.51 -2.72
CA VAL A 341 30.10 19.20 -3.22
C VAL A 341 30.90 18.69 -4.44
N SER A 342 32.03 19.30 -4.76
CA SER A 342 32.91 18.87 -5.87
C SER A 342 33.90 17.76 -5.48
N GLU A 343 34.03 17.45 -4.19
CA GLU A 343 35.02 16.51 -3.65
C GLU A 343 34.43 15.67 -2.49
N ILE A 344 33.22 15.13 -2.67
CA ILE A 344 32.57 14.25 -1.68
C ILE A 344 33.29 12.91 -1.62
N LEU A 345 33.66 12.43 -0.43
CA LEU A 345 34.37 11.15 -0.27
C LEU A 345 33.72 10.19 0.72
N GLN A 346 32.75 10.63 1.53
CA GLN A 346 32.09 9.77 2.50
C GLN A 346 30.62 10.15 2.67
N LEU A 347 29.83 9.15 3.08
CA LEU A 347 28.53 9.33 3.69
C LEU A 347 28.63 8.98 5.18
N LYS A 348 27.78 9.59 5.99
CA LYS A 348 27.54 9.17 7.38
C LYS A 348 26.05 9.05 7.63
N PHE A 349 25.64 7.93 8.19
CA PHE A 349 24.27 7.70 8.66
C PHE A 349 24.23 7.73 10.18
N VAL A 350 23.26 8.42 10.75
CA VAL A 350 23.00 8.48 12.19
C VAL A 350 21.53 8.16 12.43
N GLY A 351 21.28 7.19 13.32
CA GLY A 351 19.93 6.82 13.69
C GLY A 351 19.35 7.77 14.73
N ILE A 352 18.06 8.07 14.62
CA ILE A 352 17.31 8.84 15.62
C ILE A 352 16.08 8.01 16.03
N PRO A 353 15.99 7.55 17.29
CA PRO A 353 16.92 7.80 18.40
C PRO A 353 18.33 7.19 18.20
N TRP A 354 19.34 7.84 18.80
CA TRP A 354 20.75 7.47 18.65
C TRP A 354 21.10 6.15 19.33
N ALA A 355 21.90 5.32 18.64
CA ALA A 355 22.34 4.00 19.11
C ALA A 355 21.15 3.13 19.52
N SER A 356 20.19 3.04 18.60
CA SER A 356 18.97 2.25 18.73
C SER A 356 18.50 1.86 17.33
N GLY A 357 17.64 0.84 17.27
CA GLY A 357 16.95 0.42 16.06
C GLY A 357 17.83 -0.18 14.98
N THR A 358 17.18 -0.75 13.96
CA THR A 358 17.87 -1.34 12.81
C THR A 358 17.36 -0.71 11.52
N VAL A 359 18.28 -0.37 10.63
CA VAL A 359 17.95 0.08 9.27
C VAL A 359 18.52 -0.89 8.25
N PHE A 360 17.74 -1.08 7.19
CA PHE A 360 18.16 -1.74 5.96
C PHE A 360 18.21 -0.65 4.90
N ILE A 361 19.37 -0.45 4.27
CA ILE A 361 19.60 0.60 3.29
C ILE A 361 20.00 -0.04 1.96
N ASP A 362 19.36 0.41 0.89
CA ASP A 362 19.68 0.00 -0.47
C ASP A 362 19.65 1.22 -1.43
N ASN A 363 20.03 1.00 -2.69
CA ASN A 363 19.92 1.96 -3.78
C ASN A 363 20.49 3.34 -3.44
N ILE A 364 21.74 3.40 -2.99
CA ILE A 364 22.41 4.67 -2.67
C ILE A 364 23.05 5.23 -3.93
N TYR A 365 22.58 6.37 -4.42
CA TYR A 365 23.14 7.01 -5.63
C TYR A 365 22.85 8.51 -5.68
N PHE A 366 23.74 9.28 -6.31
CA PHE A 366 23.45 10.65 -6.71
C PHE A 366 22.81 10.67 -8.08
N TRP A 367 21.85 11.57 -8.33
CA TRP A 367 21.22 11.67 -9.65
C TRP A 367 20.75 13.09 -9.99
N LYS A 368 20.48 13.28 -11.28
CA LYS A 368 19.83 14.47 -11.85
C LYS A 368 18.80 14.07 -12.89
N SER A 369 17.87 14.98 -13.18
CA SER A 369 16.96 14.84 -14.31
C SER A 369 17.74 14.59 -15.62
N PRO A 370 17.22 13.78 -16.56
CA PRO A 370 17.97 13.37 -17.74
C PRO A 370 18.57 14.54 -18.52
N SER A 371 19.90 14.55 -18.69
CA SER A 371 20.61 15.63 -19.40
C SER A 371 20.40 15.61 -20.92
N SER A 372 19.90 14.48 -21.44
CA SER A 372 19.36 14.35 -22.79
C SER A 372 18.30 13.25 -22.81
N THR A 373 17.15 13.53 -23.44
CA THR A 373 16.23 12.50 -23.93
C THR A 373 17.02 11.60 -24.88
N SER A 374 17.21 10.32 -24.55
CA SER A 374 17.55 9.33 -25.57
C SER A 374 16.41 9.35 -26.59
N THR A 375 16.68 9.77 -27.82
CA THR A 375 15.68 9.75 -28.88
C THR A 375 15.76 8.41 -29.61
N LEU A 376 14.66 7.65 -29.53
CA LEU A 376 14.48 6.50 -30.41
C LEU A 376 14.17 7.04 -31.81
N GLY A 377 15.06 6.76 -32.77
CA GLY A 377 14.81 7.07 -34.18
C GLY A 377 13.78 6.09 -34.75
N VAL A 378 12.59 6.59 -35.10
CA VAL A 378 11.55 5.83 -35.79
C VAL A 378 11.47 6.32 -37.23
N GLN A 379 11.58 5.43 -38.20
CA GLN A 379 11.48 5.81 -39.61
C GLN A 379 10.05 6.21 -39.97
N ASP A 380 9.88 7.26 -40.77
CA ASP A 380 8.57 7.76 -41.23
C ASP A 380 7.88 6.85 -42.25
N PHE A 381 8.64 5.97 -42.92
CA PHE A 381 8.17 5.12 -44.02
C PHE A 381 7.35 5.92 -45.05
N GLU A 382 7.83 7.13 -45.36
CA GLU A 382 7.21 8.06 -46.32
C GLU A 382 5.78 8.53 -45.95
N GLY A 383 5.31 8.24 -44.73
CA GLY A 383 3.99 8.63 -44.22
C GLY A 383 4.03 9.76 -43.19
N ALA A 384 2.86 10.33 -42.87
CA ALA A 384 2.71 11.20 -41.72
C ALA A 384 2.79 10.35 -40.43
N ALA A 385 3.87 10.52 -39.67
CA ALA A 385 4.07 9.78 -38.43
C ALA A 385 2.98 10.10 -37.39
N PRO A 386 2.54 9.10 -36.60
CA PRO A 386 1.61 9.33 -35.50
C PRO A 386 2.26 10.20 -34.41
N THR A 387 1.43 10.87 -33.60
CA THR A 387 1.94 11.59 -32.42
C THR A 387 2.44 10.57 -31.39
N PHE A 388 3.74 10.61 -31.11
CA PHE A 388 4.33 9.81 -30.04
C PHE A 388 4.18 10.53 -28.70
N THR A 389 3.73 9.81 -27.68
CA THR A 389 3.76 10.28 -26.29
C THR A 389 5.05 9.77 -25.65
N SER A 390 5.78 10.65 -24.97
CA SER A 390 6.99 10.25 -24.25
C SER A 390 6.62 9.43 -23.02
N PHE A 391 7.34 8.32 -22.81
CA PHE A 391 7.23 7.52 -21.58
C PHE A 391 8.56 7.64 -20.82
N GLY A 392 8.51 8.07 -19.56
CA GLY A 392 9.70 8.12 -18.70
C GLY A 392 10.81 9.08 -19.16
N GLY A 393 10.50 10.14 -19.91
CA GLY A 393 11.50 11.11 -20.40
C GLY A 393 12.31 10.65 -21.62
N ALA A 394 11.93 9.56 -22.29
CA ALA A 394 12.45 9.21 -23.61
C ALA A 394 11.75 10.02 -24.71
N GLY A 395 12.53 10.62 -25.61
CA GLY A 395 12.00 11.30 -26.81
C GLY A 395 11.86 10.32 -27.97
N VAL A 396 11.02 10.64 -28.96
CA VAL A 396 10.97 9.91 -30.22
C VAL A 396 11.22 10.89 -31.34
N ASP A 397 12.25 10.63 -32.14
CA ASP A 397 12.53 11.40 -33.35
C ASP A 397 12.04 10.60 -34.54
N VAL A 398 11.21 11.23 -35.36
CA VAL A 398 10.80 10.66 -36.65
C VAL A 398 11.90 11.01 -37.66
N ILE A 399 12.59 9.99 -38.14
CA ILE A 399 13.66 10.13 -39.14
C ILE A 399 13.17 9.69 -40.50
N ALA A 400 13.72 10.27 -41.57
CA ALA A 400 13.41 9.83 -42.92
C ALA A 400 13.84 8.36 -43.11
N ASN A 401 13.00 7.56 -43.75
CA ASN A 401 13.36 6.21 -44.18
C ASN A 401 14.59 6.27 -45.12
N PRO A 402 15.72 5.63 -44.78
CA PRO A 402 16.93 5.64 -45.59
C PRO A 402 16.80 4.82 -46.89
N ASP A 403 15.75 4.00 -47.03
CA ASP A 403 15.43 3.23 -48.24
C ASP A 403 13.98 3.47 -48.69
N ALA A 404 13.77 4.55 -49.45
CA ALA A 404 12.49 4.93 -50.03
C ALA A 404 12.07 4.10 -51.27
N SER A 405 12.73 2.97 -51.54
CA SER A 405 12.42 2.13 -52.72
C SER A 405 11.24 1.15 -52.52
N GLY A 406 10.62 1.16 -51.34
CA GLY A 406 9.48 0.31 -50.97
C GLY A 406 8.14 0.71 -51.59
N ALA A 407 7.08 -0.07 -51.31
CA ALA A 407 5.76 0.08 -51.94
C ALA A 407 4.93 1.30 -51.47
N ASN A 408 5.41 2.09 -50.51
CA ASN A 408 4.71 3.24 -49.92
C ASN A 408 5.07 4.58 -50.60
N THR A 409 5.31 4.61 -51.92
CA THR A 409 5.62 5.85 -52.65
C THR A 409 4.35 6.60 -53.10
N THR A 410 3.51 7.06 -52.18
CA THR A 410 2.30 7.84 -52.53
C THR A 410 2.12 9.09 -51.68
#